data_AF-A0A1F3K5J9-F1
#
_entry.id   AF-A0A1F3K5J9-F1
#
_cell.length_a   1.000
_cell.length_b   1.000
_cell.length_c   1.000
_cell.angle_alpha   90.00
_cell.angle_beta   90.00
_cell.angle_gamma   90.00
#
_symmetry.space_group_name_H-M   'P 1'
#
loop_
_entity.id
_entity.type
_entity.pdbx_description
1 polymer ?
#
loop_
_entity_poly.entity_id
_entity_poly.type
_entity_poly.pdbx_seq_one_letter_code
_entity_poly.pdbx_strand_id
1 'polypeptide(L)'
;MKLNLTLIFVFFVAISYGQMVKPVVLISGKAVNERNMQAVEARVIYEVLPEGTQAGVARTNPSTGDYKIVLPYGKKYGYMALAEGYYSVTQYLDVTKLDKYTEIEEQNLFLAPVEVDQVVRLNNIFFEGRSAKITSESFPELLRLVLFLKVNKKIEIEISGHTDNQGNPVQNLKLSKDRAQAVADYIINNGIKDTRLTVNGFGDTNPIGFNSTEEGRKMNERIEFKVLSLEKSK
;
A
#
# COMPACT_ATOMS: atom_id res chain seq x y z
N MET A 1 2.36 9.41 -76.23
CA MET A 1 2.97 9.94 -74.99
C MET A 1 1.89 9.94 -73.91
N LYS A 2 1.92 9.00 -72.95
CA LYS A 2 0.94 8.95 -71.85
C LYS A 2 1.51 9.75 -70.67
N LEU A 3 0.80 10.79 -70.24
CA LEU A 3 1.14 11.57 -69.05
C LEU A 3 0.43 10.92 -67.84
N ASN A 4 1.19 10.33 -66.92
CA ASN A 4 0.66 9.86 -65.64
C ASN A 4 0.61 11.03 -64.67
N LEU A 5 -0.60 11.45 -64.28
CA LEU A 5 -0.82 12.45 -63.25
C LEU A 5 -1.03 11.74 -61.92
N THR A 6 -0.04 11.77 -61.03
CA THR A 6 -0.17 11.25 -59.66
C THR A 6 -0.86 12.30 -58.80
N LEU A 7 -2.12 12.05 -58.43
CA LEU A 7 -2.85 12.87 -57.46
C LEU A 7 -2.33 12.55 -56.04
N ILE A 8 -1.69 13.53 -55.39
CA ILE A 8 -1.36 13.46 -53.96
C ILE A 8 -2.55 14.03 -53.18
N PHE A 9 -3.24 13.18 -52.43
CA PHE A 9 -4.25 13.62 -51.46
C PHE A 9 -3.54 14.00 -50.16
N VAL A 10 -3.48 15.29 -49.85
CA VAL A 10 -3.11 15.79 -48.52
C VAL A 10 -4.38 15.87 -47.69
N PHE A 11 -4.56 14.94 -46.75
CA PHE A 11 -5.64 15.02 -45.76
C PHE A 11 -5.21 15.94 -44.61
N PHE A 12 -5.85 17.10 -44.51
CA PHE A 12 -5.81 17.89 -43.29
C PHE A 12 -6.84 17.34 -42.30
N VAL A 13 -6.37 16.72 -41.22
CA VAL A 13 -7.24 16.41 -40.07
C VAL A 13 -7.45 17.72 -39.30
N ALA A 14 -8.63 18.30 -39.43
CA ALA A 14 -9.06 19.40 -38.59
C ALA A 14 -9.31 18.87 -37.17
N ILE A 15 -8.36 19.08 -36.25
CA ILE A 15 -8.60 18.87 -34.83
C ILE A 15 -9.53 20.00 -34.39
N SER A 16 -10.76 19.67 -34.00
CA SER A 16 -11.71 20.63 -33.45
C SER A 16 -11.10 21.29 -32.21
N TYR A 17 -10.85 22.60 -32.27
CA TYR A 17 -10.28 23.44 -31.19
C TYR A 17 -11.14 23.50 -29.90
N GLY A 18 -12.25 22.76 -29.84
CA GLY A 18 -13.21 22.75 -28.72
C GLY A 18 -12.96 21.72 -27.62
N GLN A 19 -11.93 20.87 -27.73
CA GLN A 19 -11.48 20.02 -26.63
C GLN A 19 -10.09 20.47 -26.19
N MET A 20 -10.02 21.45 -25.28
CA MET A 20 -8.78 21.65 -24.53
C MET A 20 -8.48 20.32 -23.83
N VAL A 21 -7.42 19.64 -24.28
CA VAL A 21 -6.87 18.49 -23.56
C VAL A 21 -6.61 19.01 -22.15
N LYS A 22 -7.34 18.47 -21.17
CA LYS A 22 -7.06 18.79 -19.77
C LYS A 22 -5.57 18.51 -19.59
N PRO A 23 -4.79 19.48 -19.10
CA PRO A 23 -3.37 19.27 -19.06
C PRO A 23 -3.10 18.09 -18.10
N VAL A 24 -1.89 17.52 -18.14
CA VAL A 24 -1.53 16.39 -17.28
C VAL A 24 -0.22 16.65 -16.57
N VAL A 25 -0.05 16.02 -15.40
CA VAL A 25 1.26 15.87 -14.77
C VAL A 25 1.87 14.55 -15.22
N LEU A 26 3.05 14.60 -15.80
CA LEU A 26 3.89 13.43 -16.04
C LEU A 26 4.80 13.23 -14.82
N ILE A 27 4.69 12.08 -14.17
CA ILE A 27 5.60 11.68 -13.09
C ILE A 27 6.54 10.60 -13.63
N SER A 28 7.83 10.73 -13.34
CA SER A 28 8.81 9.70 -13.65
C SER A 28 9.83 9.50 -12.53
N GLY A 29 10.32 8.28 -12.42
CA GLY A 29 11.36 7.89 -11.47
C GLY A 29 11.69 6.42 -11.62
N LYS A 30 12.37 5.86 -10.62
CA LYS A 30 12.74 4.45 -10.56
C LYS A 30 12.10 3.75 -9.37
N ALA A 31 11.64 2.52 -9.56
CA ALA A 31 11.37 1.58 -8.48
C ALA A 31 12.66 0.83 -8.14
N VAL A 32 13.12 0.96 -6.90
CA VAL A 32 14.41 0.41 -6.45
C VAL A 32 14.29 -0.25 -5.10
N ASN A 33 15.10 -1.29 -4.89
CA ASN A 33 15.30 -1.88 -3.57
C ASN A 33 16.01 -0.86 -2.68
N GLU A 34 15.41 -0.51 -1.55
CA GLU A 34 15.91 0.55 -0.67
C GLU A 34 17.32 0.27 -0.11
N ARG A 35 17.71 -1.01 0.00
CA ARG A 35 18.96 -1.41 0.66
C ARG A 35 20.17 -1.36 -0.27
N ASN A 36 19.97 -1.70 -1.54
CA ASN A 36 21.06 -1.87 -2.49
C ASN A 36 20.88 -1.09 -3.79
N MET A 37 19.79 -0.30 -3.88
CA MET A 37 19.44 0.54 -5.02
C MET A 37 19.25 -0.21 -6.35
N GLN A 38 19.16 -1.54 -6.33
CA GLN A 38 18.91 -2.34 -7.53
C GLN A 38 17.49 -2.09 -8.05
N ALA A 39 17.34 -2.11 -9.37
CA ALA A 39 16.07 -1.99 -10.05
C ALA A 39 15.09 -3.09 -9.60
N VAL A 40 13.83 -2.72 -9.39
CA VAL A 40 12.76 -3.65 -9.06
C VAL A 40 11.70 -3.62 -10.14
N GLU A 41 11.39 -4.79 -10.72
CA GLU A 41 10.21 -4.97 -11.55
C GLU A 41 8.96 -4.88 -10.66
N ALA A 42 8.11 -3.90 -10.91
CA ALA A 42 6.95 -3.61 -10.09
C ALA A 42 5.78 -3.11 -10.94
N ARG A 43 4.57 -3.26 -10.39
CA ARG A 43 3.40 -2.53 -10.87
C ARG A 43 3.27 -1.24 -10.08
N VAL A 44 3.27 -0.09 -10.76
CA VAL A 44 3.00 1.20 -10.14
C VAL A 44 1.50 1.45 -10.23
N ILE A 45 0.82 1.43 -9.09
CA ILE A 45 -0.62 1.74 -9.00
C ILE A 45 -0.76 3.18 -8.56
N TYR A 46 -1.69 3.91 -9.16
CA TYR A 46 -2.05 5.26 -8.74
C TYR A 46 -3.57 5.42 -8.67
N GLU A 47 -4.03 6.09 -7.63
CA GLU A 47 -5.42 6.17 -7.20
C GLU A 47 -5.82 7.62 -6.94
N VAL A 48 -7.07 7.97 -7.23
CA VAL A 48 -7.65 9.26 -6.88
C VAL A 48 -8.02 9.27 -5.40
N LEU A 49 -7.66 10.34 -4.70
CA LEU A 49 -8.00 10.57 -3.31
C LEU A 49 -9.12 11.62 -3.18
N PRO A 50 -9.99 11.50 -2.16
CA PRO A 50 -9.94 10.52 -1.06
C PRO A 50 -10.58 9.15 -1.36
N GLU A 51 -11.23 8.97 -2.51
CA GLU A 51 -12.06 7.79 -2.77
C GLU A 51 -11.27 6.47 -2.93
N GLY A 52 -9.95 6.54 -3.16
CA GLY A 52 -9.10 5.37 -3.41
C GLY A 52 -9.41 4.69 -4.75
N THR A 53 -10.07 5.39 -5.68
CA THR A 53 -10.42 4.81 -6.98
C THR A 53 -9.17 4.70 -7.83
N GLN A 54 -8.82 3.48 -8.25
CA GLN A 54 -7.68 3.24 -9.14
C GLN A 54 -7.82 4.05 -10.43
N ALA A 55 -6.89 4.99 -10.64
CA ALA A 55 -6.82 5.83 -11.83
C ALA A 55 -6.03 5.14 -12.95
N GLY A 56 -5.08 4.29 -12.60
CA GLY A 56 -4.36 3.47 -13.58
C GLY A 56 -3.24 2.65 -12.98
N VAL A 57 -2.53 1.96 -13.88
CA VAL A 57 -1.39 1.09 -13.55
C VAL A 57 -0.33 1.30 -14.62
N ALA A 58 0.93 1.42 -14.18
CA ALA A 58 2.10 1.31 -15.02
C ALA A 58 2.96 0.12 -14.57
N ARG A 59 3.94 -0.25 -15.40
CA ARG A 59 4.97 -1.22 -15.04
C ARG A 59 6.32 -0.53 -15.09
N THR A 60 7.21 -0.91 -14.19
CA THR A 60 8.60 -0.47 -14.25
C THR A 60 9.35 -1.28 -15.31
N ASN A 61 10.41 -0.70 -15.85
CA ASN A 61 11.37 -1.45 -16.65
C ASN A 61 12.11 -2.46 -15.75
N PRO A 62 12.12 -3.77 -16.07
CA PRO A 62 12.75 -4.78 -15.19
C PRO A 62 14.25 -4.58 -14.97
N SER A 63 14.96 -4.02 -15.95
CA SER A 63 16.41 -3.83 -15.90
C SER A 63 16.82 -2.51 -15.24
N THR A 64 16.03 -1.45 -15.42
CA THR A 64 16.41 -0.10 -15.00
C THR A 64 15.54 0.48 -13.88
N GLY A 65 14.41 -0.17 -13.57
CA GLY A 65 13.43 0.28 -12.59
C GLY A 65 12.57 1.45 -13.06
N ASP A 66 12.81 1.98 -14.25
CA ASP A 66 12.15 3.21 -14.73
C ASP A 66 10.65 3.04 -14.87
N TYR A 67 9.90 4.02 -14.40
CA TYR A 67 8.46 4.11 -14.61
C TYR A 67 8.05 5.51 -15.05
N LYS A 68 6.89 5.58 -15.71
CA LYS A 68 6.20 6.84 -16.01
C LYS A 68 4.71 6.66 -15.75
N ILE A 69 4.09 7.62 -15.07
CA ILE A 69 2.63 7.69 -14.89
C ILE A 69 2.12 9.08 -15.29
N VAL A 70 0.90 9.12 -15.82
CA VAL A 70 0.25 10.34 -16.27
C VAL A 70 -0.95 10.61 -15.38
N LEU A 71 -0.95 11.76 -14.71
CA LEU A 71 -1.96 12.14 -13.72
C LEU A 71 -2.77 13.34 -14.24
N PRO A 72 -4.08 13.17 -14.54
CA PRO A 72 -4.96 14.29 -14.87
C PRO A 72 -5.07 15.32 -13.75
N TYR A 73 -5.10 16.62 -14.10
CA TYR A 73 -5.27 17.71 -13.13
C TYR A 73 -6.60 17.70 -12.37
N GLY A 74 -6.63 18.51 -11.30
CA GLY A 74 -7.84 18.80 -10.53
C GLY A 74 -8.15 17.75 -9.47
N LYS A 75 -7.20 16.88 -9.15
CA LYS A 75 -7.36 15.77 -8.20
C LYS A 75 -6.14 15.65 -7.28
N LYS A 76 -6.31 14.89 -6.20
CA LYS A 76 -5.22 14.40 -5.37
C LYS A 76 -4.98 12.94 -5.71
N TYR A 77 -3.72 12.52 -5.72
CA TYR A 77 -3.33 11.14 -6.02
C TYR A 77 -2.50 10.54 -4.91
N GLY A 78 -2.73 9.24 -4.67
CA GLY A 78 -1.77 8.35 -4.02
C GLY A 78 -1.18 7.42 -5.06
N TYR A 79 0.13 7.15 -5.02
CA TYR A 79 0.76 6.18 -5.92
C TYR A 79 1.84 5.36 -5.21
N MET A 80 1.99 4.10 -5.60
CA MET A 80 2.91 3.15 -4.97
C MET A 80 3.37 2.07 -5.96
N ALA A 81 4.57 1.53 -5.72
CA ALA A 81 5.07 0.35 -6.42
C ALA A 81 4.72 -0.91 -5.64
N LEU A 82 4.14 -1.89 -6.32
CA LEU A 82 3.86 -3.23 -5.79
C LEU A 82 4.76 -4.26 -6.48
N ALA A 83 5.57 -4.96 -5.69
CA ALA A 83 6.41 -6.06 -6.13
C ALA A 83 6.37 -7.21 -5.11
N GLU A 84 6.50 -8.44 -5.60
CA GLU A 84 6.64 -9.61 -4.74
C GLU A 84 8.00 -9.54 -4.00
N GLY A 85 8.00 -9.90 -2.72
CA GLY A 85 9.16 -9.81 -1.84
C GLY A 85 9.43 -8.42 -1.25
N TYR A 86 8.51 -7.45 -1.43
CA TYR A 86 8.71 -6.08 -0.95
C TYR A 86 7.49 -5.48 -0.24
N TYR A 87 7.76 -4.58 0.71
CA TYR A 87 6.79 -3.62 1.21
C TYR A 87 6.73 -2.39 0.30
N SER A 88 5.54 -1.81 0.19
CA SER A 88 5.28 -0.63 -0.63
C SER A 88 5.02 0.60 0.23
N VAL A 89 5.59 1.74 -0.16
CA VAL A 89 5.27 3.06 0.43
C VAL A 89 4.41 3.86 -0.55
N THR A 90 3.30 4.40 -0.05
CA THR A 90 2.45 5.31 -0.82
C THR A 90 3.03 6.72 -0.81
N GLN A 91 3.24 7.26 -2.01
CA GLN A 91 3.54 8.67 -2.24
C GLN A 91 2.25 9.43 -2.50
N TYR A 92 2.19 10.69 -2.05
CA TYR A 92 1.02 11.55 -2.19
C TYR A 92 1.36 12.77 -3.03
N LEU A 93 0.44 13.14 -3.93
CA LEU A 93 0.59 14.32 -4.75
C LEU A 93 -0.74 15.07 -4.89
N ASP A 94 -0.71 16.37 -4.63
CA ASP A 94 -1.83 17.28 -4.85
C ASP A 94 -1.61 18.04 -6.17
N VAL A 95 -2.43 17.73 -7.18
CA VAL A 95 -2.40 18.41 -8.49
C VAL A 95 -3.66 19.24 -8.74
N THR A 96 -4.30 19.71 -7.67
CA THR A 96 -5.56 20.48 -7.76
C THR A 96 -5.36 21.92 -8.27
N LYS A 97 -4.18 22.51 -8.03
CA LYS A 97 -3.89 23.93 -8.35
C LYS A 97 -3.04 24.13 -9.61
N LEU A 98 -2.71 23.05 -10.31
CA LEU A 98 -1.85 23.11 -11.49
C LEU A 98 -2.72 23.24 -12.75
N ASP A 99 -2.32 24.12 -13.66
CA ASP A 99 -3.11 24.55 -14.83
C ASP A 99 -2.37 24.42 -16.17
N LYS A 100 -1.12 23.96 -16.13
CA LYS A 100 -0.25 23.74 -17.30
C LYS A 100 0.45 22.40 -17.20
N TYR A 101 0.79 21.80 -18.34
CA TYR A 101 1.60 20.59 -18.39
C TYR A 101 2.84 20.71 -17.49
N THR A 102 3.06 19.70 -16.66
CA THR A 102 4.13 19.67 -15.66
C THR A 102 4.78 18.30 -15.69
N GLU A 103 6.11 18.28 -15.76
CA GLU A 103 6.89 17.07 -15.54
C GLU A 103 7.50 17.14 -14.14
N ILE A 104 7.36 16.05 -13.38
CA ILE A 104 8.03 15.88 -12.08
C ILE A 104 8.89 14.63 -12.19
N GLU A 105 10.20 14.85 -12.27
CA GLU A 105 11.20 13.80 -12.41
C GLU A 105 11.73 13.35 -11.04
N GLU A 106 12.57 12.33 -11.05
CA GLU A 106 13.28 11.78 -9.89
C GLU A 106 12.38 11.37 -8.72
N GLN A 107 11.11 11.06 -8.98
CA GLN A 107 10.19 10.52 -7.99
C GLN A 107 10.47 9.03 -7.78
N ASN A 108 11.55 8.70 -7.07
CA ASN A 108 11.92 7.32 -6.85
C ASN A 108 11.01 6.63 -5.82
N LEU A 109 10.64 5.39 -6.11
CA LEU A 109 9.85 4.52 -5.24
C LEU A 109 10.80 3.51 -4.60
N PHE A 110 11.04 3.68 -3.31
CA PHE A 110 11.91 2.81 -2.52
C PHE A 110 11.09 1.65 -1.94
N LEU A 111 11.49 0.42 -2.27
CA LEU A 111 10.84 -0.80 -1.83
C LEU A 111 11.72 -1.51 -0.80
N ALA A 112 11.16 -1.70 0.40
CA ALA A 112 11.82 -2.42 1.49
C ALA A 112 11.67 -3.93 1.26
N PRO A 113 12.76 -4.71 1.17
CA PRO A 113 12.65 -6.16 1.01
C PRO A 113 12.04 -6.79 2.27
N VAL A 114 11.22 -7.82 2.07
CA VAL A 114 10.59 -8.56 3.15
C VAL A 114 11.54 -9.62 3.68
N GLU A 115 11.70 -9.67 5.00
CA GLU A 115 12.54 -10.65 5.68
C GLU A 115 11.72 -11.47 6.68
N VAL A 116 12.14 -12.72 6.90
CA VAL A 116 11.60 -13.57 7.98
C VAL A 116 11.92 -12.94 9.32
N ASP A 117 11.02 -13.11 10.29
CA ASP A 117 11.05 -12.52 11.63
C ASP A 117 10.94 -10.99 11.68
N GLN A 118 10.78 -10.32 10.53
CA GLN A 118 10.48 -8.91 10.51
C GLN A 118 9.09 -8.66 11.11
N VAL A 119 9.05 -7.82 12.15
CA VAL A 119 7.82 -7.35 12.80
C VAL A 119 7.44 -5.99 12.24
N VAL A 120 6.18 -5.86 11.83
CA VAL A 120 5.60 -4.62 11.32
C VAL A 120 4.39 -4.27 12.16
N ARG A 121 4.40 -3.05 12.72
CA ARG A 121 3.26 -2.52 13.45
C ARG A 121 2.21 -2.00 12.48
N LEU A 122 0.96 -2.46 12.64
CA LEU A 122 -0.18 -1.89 11.92
C LEU A 122 -0.61 -0.62 12.63
N ASN A 123 -0.40 0.52 11.98
CA ASN A 123 -0.75 1.81 12.55
C ASN A 123 -2.22 2.11 12.27
N ASN A 124 -2.87 2.86 13.17
CA ASN A 124 -4.28 3.26 13.02
C ASN A 124 -5.27 2.08 13.02
N ILE A 125 -4.96 1.00 13.76
CA ILE A 125 -5.93 -0.05 14.06
C ILE A 125 -6.61 0.28 15.38
N PHE A 126 -7.92 0.47 15.34
CA PHE A 126 -8.75 0.91 16.46
C PHE A 126 -9.91 -0.04 16.72
N PHE A 127 -10.35 -0.08 17.98
CA PHE A 127 -11.45 -0.94 18.45
C PHE A 127 -12.44 -0.14 19.30
N GLU A 128 -13.71 -0.56 19.31
CA GLU A 128 -14.73 0.04 20.18
C GLU A 128 -14.47 -0.33 21.64
N GLY A 129 -13.99 0.62 22.45
CA GLY A 129 -13.74 0.43 23.88
C GLY A 129 -12.85 -0.79 24.17
N ARG A 130 -13.22 -1.56 25.21
CA ARG A 130 -12.54 -2.82 25.57
C ARG A 130 -13.15 -4.03 24.84
N SER A 131 -13.26 -3.94 23.51
CA SER A 131 -13.74 -5.03 22.66
C SER A 131 -12.78 -5.37 21.52
N ALA A 132 -13.13 -6.38 20.73
CA ALA A 132 -12.48 -6.75 19.48
C ALA A 132 -13.21 -6.23 18.22
N LYS A 133 -14.21 -5.35 18.39
CA LYS A 133 -14.94 -4.77 17.25
C LYS A 133 -14.11 -3.65 16.61
N ILE A 134 -13.59 -3.91 15.42
CA ILE A 134 -12.76 -2.99 14.63
C ILE A 134 -13.61 -1.79 14.18
N THR A 135 -13.07 -0.57 14.31
CA THR A 135 -13.73 0.65 13.82
C THR A 135 -13.38 0.93 12.36
N SER A 136 -14.23 1.68 11.67
CA SER A 136 -14.10 1.97 10.23
C SER A 136 -12.79 2.66 9.83
N GLU A 137 -12.22 3.44 10.73
CA GLU A 137 -10.95 4.16 10.56
C GLU A 137 -9.77 3.21 10.35
N SER A 138 -9.90 1.94 10.75
CA SER A 138 -8.87 0.90 10.62
C SER A 138 -8.82 0.27 9.24
N PHE A 139 -9.92 0.32 8.48
CA PHE A 139 -10.02 -0.42 7.22
C PHE A 139 -9.00 0.00 6.15
N PRO A 140 -8.62 1.29 6.00
CA PRO A 140 -7.55 1.64 5.07
C PRO A 140 -6.23 0.92 5.34
N GLU A 141 -5.83 0.78 6.61
CA GLU A 141 -4.60 0.04 6.96
C GLU A 141 -4.76 -1.46 6.76
N LEU A 142 -5.91 -2.03 7.14
CA LEU A 142 -6.16 -3.45 6.92
C LEU A 142 -6.20 -3.82 5.43
N LEU A 143 -6.75 -2.95 4.58
CA LEU A 143 -6.71 -3.13 3.13
C LEU A 143 -5.29 -3.10 2.57
N ARG A 144 -4.37 -2.29 3.14
CA ARG A 144 -2.95 -2.32 2.75
C ARG A 144 -2.32 -3.66 3.08
N LEU A 145 -2.58 -4.22 4.27
CA LEU A 145 -2.09 -5.55 4.63
C LEU A 145 -2.67 -6.64 3.70
N VAL A 146 -3.96 -6.56 3.37
CA VAL A 146 -4.59 -7.46 2.38
C VAL A 146 -3.91 -7.35 1.02
N LEU A 147 -3.65 -6.13 0.53
CA LEU A 147 -2.99 -5.91 -0.75
C LEU A 147 -1.57 -6.48 -0.74
N PHE A 148 -0.82 -6.25 0.34
CA PHE A 148 0.50 -6.83 0.56
C PHE A 148 0.46 -8.37 0.47
N LEU A 149 -0.49 -9.03 1.15
CA LEU A 149 -0.62 -10.49 1.14
C LEU A 149 -1.13 -11.05 -0.20
N LYS A 150 -1.86 -10.26 -0.99
CA LYS A 150 -2.30 -10.61 -2.36
C LYS A 150 -1.15 -10.57 -3.36
N VAL A 151 -0.24 -9.60 -3.22
CA VAL A 151 0.99 -9.51 -4.02
C VAL A 151 1.94 -10.63 -3.62
N ASN A 152 2.13 -10.83 -2.31
CA ASN A 152 3.06 -11.80 -1.76
C ASN A 152 2.37 -13.14 -1.44
N LYS A 153 2.02 -13.92 -2.46
CA LYS A 153 1.13 -15.09 -2.31
C LYS A 153 1.68 -16.23 -1.45
N LYS A 154 3.00 -16.29 -1.27
CA LYS A 154 3.69 -17.34 -0.51
C LYS A 154 3.94 -16.98 0.95
N ILE A 155 3.83 -15.69 1.31
CA ILE A 155 4.18 -15.24 2.66
C ILE A 155 3.19 -15.75 3.68
N GLU A 156 3.70 -16.25 4.80
CA GLU A 156 2.93 -16.59 5.99
C GLU A 156 3.24 -15.59 7.09
N ILE A 157 2.23 -15.14 7.82
CA ILE A 157 2.38 -14.13 8.89
C ILE A 157 1.75 -14.60 10.20
N GLU A 158 2.31 -14.12 11.30
CA GLU A 158 1.69 -14.13 12.61
C GLU A 158 1.10 -12.75 12.87
N ILE A 159 -0.18 -12.67 13.26
CA ILE A 159 -0.85 -11.44 13.71
C ILE A 159 -0.92 -11.49 15.23
N SER A 160 -0.39 -10.45 15.86
CA SER A 160 -0.19 -10.41 17.30
C SER A 160 -0.81 -9.18 17.92
N GLY A 161 -1.62 -9.40 18.95
CA GLY A 161 -2.27 -8.35 19.72
C GLY A 161 -1.57 -8.09 21.04
N HIS A 162 -1.55 -6.81 21.45
CA HIS A 162 -1.00 -6.34 22.71
C HIS A 162 -1.97 -5.35 23.38
N THR A 163 -1.95 -5.30 24.70
CA THR A 163 -2.73 -4.35 25.51
C THR A 163 -1.80 -3.54 26.41
N ASP A 164 -2.31 -2.48 27.02
CA ASP A 164 -1.68 -1.90 28.21
C ASP A 164 -1.81 -2.82 29.44
N ASN A 165 -1.20 -2.40 30.55
CA ASN A 165 -1.24 -3.14 31.81
C ASN A 165 -2.47 -2.83 32.69
N GLN A 166 -3.48 -2.15 32.17
CA GLN A 166 -4.67 -1.84 32.96
C GLN A 166 -5.68 -2.99 32.94
N GLY A 167 -6.27 -3.26 34.11
CA GLY A 167 -7.28 -4.30 34.28
C GLY A 167 -6.70 -5.67 34.62
N ASN A 168 -7.45 -6.73 34.33
CA ASN A 168 -7.08 -8.09 34.69
C ASN A 168 -6.19 -8.72 33.60
N PRO A 169 -4.99 -9.26 33.94
CA PRO A 169 -4.07 -9.84 32.95
C PRO A 169 -4.65 -10.98 32.12
N VAL A 170 -5.49 -11.85 32.72
CA VAL A 170 -6.14 -12.96 32.00
C VAL A 170 -7.14 -12.41 30.98
N GLN A 171 -7.89 -11.36 31.34
CA GLN A 171 -8.80 -10.68 30.41
C GLN A 171 -8.03 -9.93 29.31
N ASN A 172 -6.89 -9.32 29.63
CA ASN A 172 -6.01 -8.66 28.66
C ASN A 172 -5.42 -9.64 27.65
N LEU A 173 -4.98 -10.81 28.11
CA LEU A 173 -4.51 -11.88 27.23
C LEU A 173 -5.62 -12.34 26.28
N LYS A 174 -6.83 -12.55 26.78
CA LYS A 174 -7.98 -12.89 25.94
C LYS A 174 -8.31 -11.78 24.94
N LEU A 175 -8.41 -10.53 25.41
CA LEU A 175 -8.78 -9.37 24.60
C LEU A 175 -7.77 -9.14 23.47
N SER A 176 -6.48 -9.20 23.77
CA SER A 176 -5.42 -9.06 22.76
C SER A 176 -5.50 -10.13 21.69
N LYS A 177 -5.76 -11.39 22.07
CA LYS A 177 -5.97 -12.49 21.12
C LYS A 177 -7.24 -12.30 20.29
N ASP A 178 -8.35 -11.91 20.91
CA ASP A 178 -9.62 -11.66 20.21
C ASP A 178 -9.46 -10.52 19.17
N ARG A 179 -8.72 -9.46 19.51
CA ARG A 179 -8.42 -8.34 18.60
C ARG A 179 -7.56 -8.78 17.42
N ALA A 180 -6.52 -9.59 17.67
CA ALA A 180 -5.70 -10.16 16.61
C ALA A 180 -6.53 -11.11 15.71
N GLN A 181 -7.45 -11.88 16.29
CA GLN A 181 -8.38 -12.73 15.55
C GLN A 181 -9.31 -11.90 14.65
N ALA A 182 -9.89 -10.82 15.15
CA ALA A 182 -10.75 -9.94 14.35
C ALA A 182 -10.02 -9.36 13.12
N VAL A 183 -8.73 -9.04 13.27
CA VAL A 183 -7.86 -8.61 12.16
C VAL A 183 -7.64 -9.75 11.16
N ALA A 184 -7.33 -10.96 11.64
CA ALA A 184 -7.18 -12.13 10.79
C ALA A 184 -8.47 -12.45 10.01
N ASP A 185 -9.63 -12.40 10.69
CA ASP A 185 -10.94 -12.66 10.07
C ASP A 185 -11.23 -11.64 8.97
N TYR A 186 -10.93 -10.36 9.20
CA TYR A 186 -11.06 -9.34 8.16
C TYR A 186 -10.20 -9.68 6.93
N ILE A 187 -8.94 -10.09 7.15
CA ILE A 187 -8.00 -10.44 6.08
C ILE A 187 -8.47 -11.68 5.31
N ILE A 188 -8.99 -12.69 6.02
CA ILE A 188 -9.55 -13.92 5.43
C ILE A 188 -10.77 -13.60 4.58
N ASN A 189 -11.69 -12.78 5.09
CA ASN A 189 -12.89 -12.34 4.37
C ASN A 189 -12.56 -11.53 3.11
N ASN A 190 -11.34 -10.98 3.02
CA ASN A 190 -10.83 -10.30 1.83
C ASN A 190 -10.05 -11.21 0.85
N GLY A 191 -10.11 -12.53 1.06
CA GLY A 191 -9.63 -13.55 0.12
C GLY A 191 -8.23 -14.09 0.41
N ILE A 192 -7.68 -13.85 1.60
CA ILE A 192 -6.44 -14.52 2.04
C ILE A 192 -6.77 -15.85 2.69
N LYS A 193 -5.98 -16.89 2.41
CA LYS A 193 -6.18 -18.21 3.02
C LYS A 193 -5.81 -18.17 4.50
N ASP A 194 -6.66 -18.77 5.33
CA ASP A 194 -6.45 -18.97 6.77
C ASP A 194 -5.13 -19.67 7.08
N THR A 195 -4.73 -20.65 6.27
CA THR A 195 -3.47 -21.39 6.42
C THR A 195 -2.22 -20.50 6.36
N ARG A 196 -2.34 -19.24 5.93
CA ARG A 196 -1.24 -18.28 5.85
C ARG A 196 -1.14 -17.40 7.09
N LEU A 197 -2.08 -17.51 8.03
CA LEU A 197 -2.21 -16.61 9.17
C LEU A 197 -2.13 -17.42 10.47
N THR A 198 -1.21 -17.03 11.35
CA THR A 198 -1.19 -17.45 12.75
C THR A 198 -1.68 -16.30 13.62
N VAL A 199 -2.44 -16.56 14.68
CA VAL A 199 -2.99 -15.53 15.55
C VAL A 199 -2.52 -15.74 16.98
N ASN A 200 -1.89 -14.71 17.55
CA ASN A 200 -1.40 -14.69 18.93
C ASN A 200 -1.92 -13.46 19.70
N GLY A 201 -2.03 -13.62 21.02
CA GLY A 201 -2.28 -12.53 21.95
C GLY A 201 -1.22 -12.57 23.04
N PHE A 202 -0.64 -11.41 23.35
CA PHE A 202 0.41 -11.28 24.38
C PHE A 202 -0.08 -10.54 25.62
N GLY A 203 -1.29 -10.00 25.62
CA GLY A 203 -1.77 -9.11 26.68
C GLY A 203 -0.78 -7.98 26.91
N ASP A 204 -0.41 -7.76 28.17
CA ASP A 204 0.46 -6.68 28.64
C ASP A 204 1.92 -7.12 28.83
N THR A 205 2.28 -8.35 28.45
CA THR A 205 3.59 -8.96 28.74
C THR A 205 4.74 -8.41 27.91
N ASN A 206 4.46 -7.75 26.79
CA ASN A 206 5.44 -7.22 25.84
C ASN A 206 5.23 -5.71 25.57
N PRO A 207 5.48 -4.84 26.58
CA PRO A 207 5.33 -3.40 26.43
C PRO A 207 6.48 -2.80 25.60
N ILE A 208 6.15 -1.82 24.78
CA ILE A 208 7.11 -1.00 24.01
C ILE A 208 7.16 0.45 24.49
N GLY A 209 6.17 0.88 25.27
CA GLY A 209 6.08 2.18 25.92
C GLY A 209 5.92 2.03 27.43
N PHE A 210 6.25 3.09 28.16
CA PHE A 210 6.07 3.12 29.61
C PHE A 210 4.60 3.12 29.99
N ASN A 211 4.14 2.09 30.71
CA ASN A 211 2.75 2.01 31.17
C ASN A 211 2.35 3.11 32.17
N SER A 212 3.32 3.85 32.73
CA SER A 212 3.07 4.98 33.60
C SER A 212 2.52 6.21 32.87
N THR A 213 2.73 6.34 31.56
CA THR A 213 2.24 7.47 30.76
C THR A 213 1.09 7.04 29.86
N GLU A 214 0.20 7.99 29.55
CA GLU A 214 -0.92 7.72 28.64
C GLU A 214 -0.43 7.40 27.22
N GLU A 215 0.61 8.11 26.78
CA GLU A 215 1.25 7.90 25.49
C GLU A 215 1.88 6.50 25.41
N GLY A 216 2.57 6.07 26.48
CA GLY A 216 3.18 4.75 26.53
C GLY A 216 2.15 3.63 26.55
N ARG A 217 1.03 3.80 27.27
CA ARG A 217 -0.09 2.85 27.23
C ARG A 217 -0.69 2.73 25.83
N LYS A 218 -0.92 3.85 25.14
CA LYS A 218 -1.38 3.85 23.74
C LYS A 218 -0.39 3.20 22.78
N MET A 219 0.92 3.27 23.07
CA MET A 219 1.90 2.51 22.30
C MET A 219 1.79 1.01 22.55
N ASN A 220 1.45 0.58 23.76
CA ASN A 220 1.32 -0.82 24.13
C ASN A 220 0.04 -1.46 23.58
N GLU A 221 -1.04 -0.70 23.44
CA GLU A 221 -2.24 -1.11 22.72
C GLU A 221 -2.01 -1.09 21.21
N ARG A 222 -1.60 -2.23 20.64
CA ARG A 222 -1.22 -2.33 19.23
C ARG A 222 -1.50 -3.70 18.63
N ILE A 223 -1.59 -3.72 17.31
CA ILE A 223 -1.53 -4.92 16.49
C ILE A 223 -0.25 -4.89 15.68
N GLU A 224 0.43 -6.02 15.64
CA GLU A 224 1.61 -6.25 14.82
C GLU A 224 1.37 -7.45 13.92
N PHE A 225 2.11 -7.53 12.82
CA PHE A 225 2.34 -8.80 12.17
C PHE A 225 3.82 -9.10 12.05
N LYS A 226 4.17 -10.38 12.09
CA LYS A 226 5.52 -10.90 11.91
C LYS A 226 5.54 -11.85 10.72
N VAL A 227 6.53 -11.72 9.85
CA VAL A 227 6.72 -12.65 8.74
C VAL A 227 7.29 -13.96 9.27
N LEU A 228 6.56 -15.07 9.06
CA LEU A 228 6.98 -16.41 9.48
C LEU A 228 7.75 -17.16 8.40
N SER A 229 7.34 -16.98 7.14
CA SER A 229 7.95 -17.66 6.00
C SER A 229 7.75 -16.86 4.72
N LEU A 230 8.71 -16.96 3.80
CA LEU A 230 8.62 -16.45 2.43
C LEU A 230 8.22 -17.54 1.42
N GLU A 231 8.24 -18.79 1.84
CA GLU A 231 7.81 -19.95 1.06
C GLU A 231 6.55 -20.56 1.68
N LYS A 232 5.75 -21.23 0.86
CA LYS A 232 4.55 -21.91 1.35
C LYS A 232 4.95 -23.11 2.23
N SER A 233 4.45 -23.18 3.46
CA SER A 233 4.60 -24.38 4.28
C SER A 233 3.94 -25.57 3.55
N LYS A 234 4.67 -26.68 3.45
CA LYS A 234 4.24 -27.89 2.73
C LYS A 234 3.08 -28.59 3.41
#